data_AF-A3SLA7-F1
#
_entry.id   AF-A3SLA7-F1
#
_cell.length_a   1.000
_cell.length_b   1.000
_cell.length_c   1.000
_cell.angle_alpha   90.00
_cell.angle_beta   90.00
_cell.angle_gamma   90.00
#
_symmetry.space_group_name_H-M   'P 1'
#
loop_
_entity.id
_entity.type
_entity.pdbx_description
1 polymer ?
#
loop_
_entity_poly.entity_id
_entity_poly.type
_entity_poly.pdbx_seq_one_letter_code
_entity_poly.pdbx_strand_id
1 'polypeptide(L)'
;MSNLAEEVTEFGARPDIFRAAREDNAQMLRAALDAGESLTQVEEQTFRNPLHIAALFSSRNFIREALAHRTAEPWSKDGSGLLPADLCWLKNDFETHDILFEAMYYKGWFLDLFNDQANP
;
A
#
# COMPACT_ATOMS: atom_id res chain seq x y z
N MET A 1 -21.12 -11.25 -35.22
CA MET A 1 -20.94 -11.82 -33.87
C MET A 1 -19.59 -11.36 -33.38
N SER A 2 -19.61 -10.49 -32.38
CA SER A 2 -18.45 -9.77 -31.85
C SER A 2 -17.44 -10.72 -31.21
N ASN A 3 -16.15 -10.47 -31.45
CA ASN A 3 -15.15 -10.66 -30.42
C ASN A 3 -14.16 -9.49 -30.49
N LEU A 4 -14.58 -8.39 -29.86
CA LEU A 4 -13.85 -7.14 -29.65
C LEU A 4 -13.26 -7.19 -28.22
N ALA A 5 -12.41 -8.17 -27.94
CA ALA A 5 -11.84 -8.33 -26.59
C ALA A 5 -10.33 -8.55 -26.56
N GLU A 6 -9.63 -8.37 -27.68
CA GLU A 6 -8.17 -8.28 -27.69
C GLU A 6 -7.77 -7.03 -28.45
N GLU A 7 -8.13 -5.89 -27.87
CA GLU A 7 -7.46 -4.64 -28.20
C GLU A 7 -6.07 -4.70 -27.55
N VAL A 8 -5.12 -5.18 -28.36
CA VAL A 8 -3.69 -5.14 -28.11
C VAL A 8 -3.31 -3.67 -27.89
N THR A 9 -3.24 -3.27 -26.62
CA THR A 9 -2.61 -2.02 -26.26
C THR A 9 -1.16 -2.34 -25.96
N GLU A 10 -0.25 -1.66 -26.66
CA GLU A 10 1.15 -1.51 -26.26
C GLU A 10 1.28 -0.66 -24.96
N PHE A 11 0.11 -0.28 -24.40
CA PHE A 11 -0.20 0.23 -23.05
C PHE A 11 -0.83 -0.85 -22.11
N GLY A 12 -0.77 -2.13 -22.50
CA GLY A 12 -1.62 -3.24 -22.01
C GLY A 12 -1.04 -4.12 -20.91
N ALA A 13 -0.14 -3.60 -20.07
CA ALA A 13 0.20 -4.32 -18.84
C ALA A 13 -0.91 -4.08 -17.81
N ARG A 14 -1.65 -5.13 -17.44
CA ARG A 14 -2.63 -5.09 -16.33
C ARG A 14 -2.05 -4.27 -15.16
N PRO A 15 -2.80 -3.31 -14.58
CA PRO A 15 -2.37 -2.61 -13.39
C PRO A 15 -1.99 -3.62 -12.31
N ASP A 16 -0.82 -3.44 -11.69
CA ASP A 16 -0.22 -4.39 -10.75
C ASP A 16 0.18 -3.63 -9.49
N ILE A 17 -0.37 -4.03 -8.35
CA ILE A 17 -0.20 -3.33 -7.09
C ILE A 17 1.22 -3.44 -6.52
N PHE A 18 1.96 -4.51 -6.83
CA PHE A 18 3.34 -4.68 -6.41
C PHE A 18 4.30 -3.86 -7.27
N ARG A 19 4.04 -3.77 -8.58
CA ARG A 19 4.76 -2.85 -9.46
C ARG A 19 4.52 -1.40 -9.02
N ALA A 20 3.27 -1.04 -8.73
CA ALA A 20 2.93 0.28 -8.20
C ALA A 20 3.69 0.58 -6.90
N ALA A 21 3.78 -0.40 -5.99
CA ALA A 21 4.52 -0.28 -4.74
C ALA A 21 6.01 -0.04 -4.98
N ARG A 22 6.63 -0.79 -5.88
CA ARG A 22 8.07 -0.68 -6.19
C ARG A 22 8.44 0.63 -6.89
N GLU A 23 7.55 1.13 -7.74
CA GLU A 23 7.79 2.33 -8.58
C GLU A 23 7.29 3.63 -7.94
N ASP A 24 6.80 3.58 -6.70
CA ASP A 24 6.18 4.71 -6.01
C ASP A 24 5.02 5.36 -6.79
N ASN A 25 4.25 4.54 -7.51
CA ASN A 25 3.25 5.01 -8.46
C ASN A 25 1.82 4.93 -7.87
N ALA A 26 1.39 6.02 -7.23
CA ALA A 26 0.04 6.14 -6.66
C ALA A 26 -1.08 6.05 -7.70
N GLN A 27 -0.83 6.46 -8.95
CA GLN A 27 -1.84 6.33 -10.02
C GLN A 27 -2.07 4.86 -10.41
N MET A 28 -0.99 4.09 -10.51
CA MET A 28 -1.07 2.66 -10.78
C MET A 28 -1.69 1.91 -9.59
N LEU A 29 -1.42 2.33 -8.35
CA LEU A 29 -2.10 1.79 -7.16
C LEU A 29 -3.62 1.93 -7.29
N ARG A 30 -4.12 3.13 -7.59
CA ARG A 30 -5.57 3.36 -7.79
C ARG A 30 -6.14 2.47 -8.89
N ALA A 31 -5.46 2.41 -10.04
CA ALA A 31 -5.88 1.55 -11.15
C ALA A 31 -5.88 0.05 -10.80
N ALA A 32 -4.93 -0.42 -9.99
CA ALA A 32 -4.88 -1.80 -9.52
C ALA A 32 -6.01 -2.12 -8.53
N LEU A 33 -6.31 -1.20 -7.60
CA LEU A 33 -7.45 -1.31 -6.70
C LEU A 33 -8.78 -1.33 -7.47
N ASP A 34 -8.94 -0.45 -8.47
CA ASP A 34 -10.13 -0.40 -9.34
C ASP A 34 -10.27 -1.70 -10.17
N ALA A 35 -9.16 -2.34 -10.52
CA ALA A 35 -9.12 -3.64 -11.18
C ALA A 35 -9.35 -4.83 -10.21
N GLY A 36 -9.61 -4.56 -8.93
CA GLY A 36 -9.94 -5.57 -7.91
C GLY A 36 -8.74 -6.21 -7.21
N GLU A 37 -7.53 -5.67 -7.37
CA GLU A 37 -6.39 -6.10 -6.55
C GLU A 37 -6.52 -5.63 -5.10
N SER A 38 -5.78 -6.27 -4.18
CA SER A 38 -5.88 -6.01 -2.75
C SER A 38 -4.55 -5.60 -2.13
N LEU A 39 -4.60 -4.63 -1.22
CA LEU A 39 -3.48 -4.26 -0.34
C LEU A 39 -3.09 -5.38 0.65
N THR A 40 -3.91 -6.42 0.79
CA THR A 40 -3.63 -7.60 1.63
C THR A 40 -3.05 -8.77 0.83
N GLN A 41 -2.92 -8.64 -0.50
CA GLN A 41 -2.27 -9.64 -1.34
C GLN A 41 -0.81 -9.78 -0.91
N VAL A 42 -0.23 -10.98 -1.03
CA VAL A 42 1.16 -11.24 -0.65
C VAL A 42 1.94 -11.90 -1.79
N GLU A 43 3.22 -11.60 -1.90
CA GLU A 43 4.14 -12.34 -2.76
C GLU A 43 4.38 -13.75 -2.21
N GLU A 44 4.48 -14.75 -3.08
CA GLU A 44 4.53 -16.18 -2.68
C GLU A 44 5.75 -16.54 -1.82
N GLN A 45 6.92 -15.96 -2.12
CA GLN A 45 8.19 -16.39 -1.51
C GLN A 45 8.45 -15.74 -0.15
N THR A 46 8.05 -14.47 -0.01
CA THR A 46 8.40 -13.64 1.15
C THR A 46 7.20 -13.37 2.04
N PHE A 47 5.98 -13.68 1.56
CA PHE A 47 4.72 -13.29 2.19
C PHE A 47 4.59 -11.78 2.41
N ARG A 48 5.27 -10.98 1.59
CA ARG A 48 5.24 -9.52 1.66
C ARG A 48 4.02 -8.99 0.92
N ASN A 49 3.27 -8.14 1.59
CA ASN A 49 2.21 -7.35 0.97
C ASN A 49 2.76 -6.08 0.30
N PRO A 50 1.94 -5.31 -0.45
CA PRO A 50 2.40 -4.10 -1.13
C PRO A 50 3.03 -3.05 -0.21
N LEU A 51 2.60 -2.94 1.06
CA LEU A 51 3.23 -2.03 2.02
C LEU A 51 4.67 -2.44 2.37
N HIS A 52 4.95 -3.73 2.50
CA HIS A 52 6.33 -4.21 2.68
C HIS A 52 7.20 -3.89 1.47
N ILE A 53 6.67 -4.09 0.26
CA ILE A 53 7.39 -3.76 -0.98
C ILE A 53 7.66 -2.25 -1.03
N ALA A 54 6.65 -1.42 -0.80
CA ALA A 54 6.83 0.02 -0.80
C ALA A 54 7.85 0.50 0.26
N ALA A 55 7.87 -0.11 1.44
CA ALA A 55 8.84 0.20 2.48
C ALA A 55 10.29 -0.13 2.06
N LEU A 56 10.51 -1.27 1.39
CA LEU A 56 11.83 -1.65 0.86
C LEU A 56 12.34 -0.72 -0.23
N PHE A 57 11.44 -0.05 -0.94
CA PHE A 57 11.76 0.85 -2.05
C PHE A 57 11.62 2.33 -1.70
N SER A 58 11.37 2.67 -0.42
CA SER A 58 11.18 4.06 0.03
C SER A 58 10.05 4.78 -0.72
N SER A 59 9.01 4.04 -1.09
CA SER A 59 7.92 4.48 -1.96
C SER A 59 6.83 5.20 -1.16
N ARG A 60 7.13 6.44 -0.77
CA ARG A 60 6.31 7.23 0.16
C ARG A 60 4.99 7.70 -0.44
N ASN A 61 4.92 8.01 -1.74
CA ASN A 61 3.66 8.40 -2.37
C ASN A 61 2.69 7.22 -2.41
N PHE A 62 3.19 6.03 -2.76
CA PHE A 62 2.43 4.81 -2.68
C PHE A 62 1.96 4.55 -1.24
N ILE A 63 2.85 4.63 -0.24
CA ILE A 63 2.51 4.36 1.16
C ILE A 63 1.43 5.31 1.65
N ARG A 64 1.54 6.62 1.40
CA ARG A 64 0.54 7.60 1.83
C ARG A 64 -0.83 7.34 1.20
N GLU A 65 -0.86 7.06 -0.10
CA GLU A 65 -2.10 6.74 -0.82
C GLU A 65 -2.71 5.42 -0.32
N ALA A 66 -1.88 4.37 -0.17
CA ALA A 66 -2.32 3.08 0.32
C ALA A 66 -2.89 3.20 1.73
N LEU A 67 -2.20 3.90 2.64
CA LEU A 67 -2.65 4.11 4.01
C LEU A 67 -3.94 4.93 4.09
N ALA A 68 -4.29 5.74 3.09
CA ALA A 68 -5.60 6.40 3.04
C ALA A 68 -6.75 5.42 2.73
N HIS A 69 -6.45 4.26 2.14
CA HIS A 69 -7.43 3.23 1.83
C HIS A 69 -7.84 2.42 3.07
N ARG A 70 -9.13 2.10 3.20
CA ARG A 70 -9.72 1.44 4.38
C ARG A 70 -9.20 0.02 4.65
N THR A 71 -8.64 -0.64 3.65
CA THR A 71 -8.15 -2.03 3.73
C THR A 71 -6.64 -2.11 3.95
N ALA A 72 -5.98 -0.97 4.21
CA ALA A 72 -4.55 -0.95 4.44
C ALA A 72 -4.22 -1.50 5.84
N GLU A 73 -3.34 -2.51 5.88
CA GLU A 73 -2.99 -3.22 7.11
C GLU A 73 -1.48 -3.05 7.40
N PRO A 74 -1.06 -1.92 8.01
CA PRO A 74 0.35 -1.67 8.31
C PRO A 74 0.91 -2.58 9.42
N TRP A 75 0.03 -3.27 10.14
CA TRP A 75 0.37 -4.26 11.17
C TRP A 75 0.62 -5.68 10.62
N SER A 76 0.47 -5.88 9.31
CA SER A 76 0.71 -7.18 8.68
C SER A 76 2.19 -7.56 8.77
N LYS A 77 2.49 -8.80 9.15
CA LYS A 77 3.87 -9.32 9.17
C LYS A 77 4.16 -10.13 7.92
N ASP A 78 5.38 -9.99 7.39
CA ASP A 78 5.89 -10.85 6.33
C ASP A 78 6.29 -12.26 6.84
N GLY A 79 6.80 -13.10 5.96
CA GLY A 79 7.21 -14.48 6.28
C GLY A 79 8.38 -14.58 7.27
N SER A 80 9.11 -13.49 7.49
CA SER A 80 10.17 -13.39 8.52
C SER A 80 9.64 -12.80 9.84
N GLY A 81 8.35 -12.49 9.93
CA GLY A 81 7.75 -11.86 11.09
C GLY A 81 7.96 -10.35 11.19
N LEU A 82 8.46 -9.71 10.13
CA LEU A 82 8.76 -8.28 10.08
C LEU A 82 7.55 -7.49 9.58
N LEU A 83 7.32 -6.31 10.15
CA LEU A 83 6.35 -5.31 9.67
C LEU A 83 6.92 -4.52 8.48
N PRO A 84 6.08 -3.82 7.69
CA PRO A 84 6.57 -2.86 6.70
C PRO A 84 7.51 -1.82 7.31
N ALA A 85 7.20 -1.30 8.49
CA ALA A 85 8.04 -0.34 9.19
C ALA A 85 9.41 -0.94 9.58
N ASP A 86 9.47 -2.23 9.92
CA ASP A 86 10.73 -2.89 10.30
C ASP A 86 11.72 -2.94 9.10
N LEU A 87 11.20 -3.04 7.87
CA LEU A 87 12.02 -3.07 6.66
C LEU A 87 12.70 -1.73 6.36
N CYS A 88 12.18 -0.62 6.88
CA CYS A 88 12.74 0.72 6.68
C CYS A 88 14.13 0.86 7.33
N TRP A 89 14.38 0.16 8.45
CA TRP A 89 15.68 0.15 9.12
C TRP A 89 16.78 -0.45 8.26
N LEU A 90 16.46 -1.44 7.41
CA LEU A 90 17.42 -2.05 6.47
C LEU A 90 17.93 -1.06 5.43
N LYS A 91 17.20 0.04 5.21
CA LYS A 91 17.51 1.10 4.26
C LYS A 91 18.01 2.39 4.91
N ASN A 92 18.04 2.44 6.25
CA ASN A 92 18.19 3.70 7.00
C ASN A 92 17.15 4.77 6.59
N ASP A 93 15.94 4.35 6.24
CA ASP A 93 14.87 5.25 5.80
C ASP A 93 13.92 5.57 6.97
N PHE A 94 14.37 6.46 7.84
CA PHE A 94 13.59 6.85 9.03
C PHE A 94 12.32 7.63 8.68
N GLU A 95 12.30 8.37 7.56
CA GLU A 95 11.10 9.11 7.16
C GLU A 95 9.97 8.15 6.76
N THR A 96 10.27 7.10 5.97
CA THR A 96 9.26 6.10 5.61
C THR A 96 8.83 5.28 6.82
N HIS A 97 9.77 4.97 7.72
CA HIS A 97 9.44 4.37 9.01
C HIS A 97 8.42 5.21 9.77
N ASP A 98 8.66 6.52 9.91
CA ASP A 98 7.80 7.41 10.68
C ASP A 98 6.41 7.52 10.06
N ILE A 99 6.28 7.58 8.73
CA ILE A 99 4.96 7.57 8.06
C ILE A 99 4.15 6.31 8.42
N LEU A 100 4.79 5.13 8.37
CA LEU A 100 4.14 3.86 8.68
C LEU A 100 3.81 3.77 10.17
N PHE A 101 4.75 4.15 11.03
CA PHE A 101 4.60 4.14 12.48
C PHE A 101 3.48 5.11 12.90
N GLU A 102 3.43 6.31 12.34
CA GLU A 102 2.37 7.27 12.62
C GLU A 102 0.99 6.72 12.22
N ALA A 103 0.90 6.06 11.07
CA ALA A 103 -0.35 5.46 10.63
C ALA A 103 -0.81 4.30 11.54
N MET A 104 0.12 3.57 12.16
CA MET A 104 -0.17 2.49 13.08
C MET A 104 -0.74 2.99 14.43
N TYR A 105 -0.20 4.10 14.96
CA TYR A 105 -0.48 4.52 16.33
C TYR A 105 -1.30 5.82 16.45
N TYR A 106 -1.24 6.73 15.47
CA TYR A 106 -1.92 8.03 15.54
C TYR A 106 -3.14 8.15 14.64
N LYS A 107 -3.34 7.25 13.67
CA LYS A 107 -4.51 7.29 12.76
C LYS A 107 -5.85 7.01 13.48
N GLY A 108 -5.83 6.37 14.64
CA GLY A 108 -7.03 6.17 15.49
C GLY A 108 -7.38 7.40 16.34
N TRP A 109 -6.37 8.03 16.97
CA TRP A 109 -6.62 9.09 17.96
C TRP A 109 -6.83 10.47 17.32
N PHE A 110 -6.31 10.71 16.11
CA PHE A 110 -6.48 12.00 15.43
C PHE A 110 -7.91 12.22 14.90
N LEU A 111 -8.59 11.16 14.46
CA LEU A 111 -9.99 11.27 14.05
C LEU A 111 -10.91 11.40 15.28
N ASP A 112 -10.61 10.71 16.38
CA ASP A 112 -11.43 10.76 17.60
C ASP A 112 -11.33 12.09 18.36
N LEU A 113 -10.18 12.77 18.35
CA LEU A 113 -9.98 14.07 19.00
C LEU A 113 -10.80 15.23 18.39
N PHE A 114 -11.24 15.11 17.13
CA PHE A 114 -12.11 16.10 16.47
C PHE A 114 -13.54 15.61 16.25
N ASN A 115 -13.86 14.36 16.61
CA ASN A 115 -15.20 13.79 16.44
C ASN A 115 -16.10 13.95 17.68
N ASP A 116 -15.58 14.53 18.78
CA ASP A 116 -16.36 14.88 19.99
C ASP A 116 -17.20 16.17 19.84
N GLN A 117 -17.59 16.50 18.60
CA GLN A 117 -18.55 17.55 18.26
C GLN A 117 -19.76 16.99 17.47
N ALA A 118 -19.91 15.67 17.37
CA ALA A 118 -21.03 15.06 16.67
C ALA A 118 -21.68 13.93 17.49
N ASN A 119 -22.17 14.25 18.68
CA ASN A 119 -23.36 13.57 19.20
C ASN A 119 -24.18 14.52 20.10
N PRO A 120 -25.37 14.99 19.69
CA PRO A 120 -26.31 15.72 20.56
C PRO A 120 -26.90 14.85 21.67
#